data_AF-A0A3C0GM40-F1
#
_entry.id   AF-A0A3C0GM40-F1
#
_cell.length_a   1.000
_cell.length_b   1.000
_cell.length_c   1.000
_cell.angle_alpha   90.00
_cell.angle_beta   90.00
_cell.angle_gamma   90.00
#
_symmetry.space_group_name_H-M   'P 1'
#
loop_
_entity.id
_entity.type
_entity.pdbx_description
1 polymer ?
#
loop_
_entity_poly.entity_id
_entity_poly.type
_entity_poly.pdbx_seq_one_letter_code
_entity_poly.pdbx_strand_id
1 'polypeptide(L)'
;PPKNSKFKRQQIKPEFEVWYTGKYIIGTDYIFDYGVKQNMLRPKSNLTRSVSSYIVYTPNMYNMNNKSLVERMMPFADQIQLVHLKMQQLIAKTRPKGMAIELGSIEGVTKGDGNTFTPLEIQDVYEQTGNLYFRVLDDGGAATGSPRPVQELSGGIGGALQELILAYRYNLDRLREVTGINEVREGSAPNKESLVGVQKMALLASNNATRFINDAYVNIMERTAFSASLALQDLVQYKGAYKGYVDAIGETTLKVVDIGKDVTLHDFGIKVQALPDEEEKQMIEQNI
;
A
#
# COMPACT_ATOMS: atom_id res chain seq x y z
N PRO A 1 10.99 -36.05 50.85
CA PRO A 1 11.45 -34.76 51.41
C PRO A 1 11.70 -33.74 50.29
N PRO A 2 11.30 -32.45 50.44
CA PRO A 2 11.50 -31.45 49.40
C PRO A 2 13.00 -31.21 49.20
N LYS A 3 13.43 -31.18 47.93
CA LYS A 3 14.86 -31.10 47.52
C LYS A 3 15.57 -29.81 47.97
N ASN A 4 14.82 -28.76 48.33
CA ASN A 4 15.36 -27.46 48.70
C ASN A 4 14.87 -27.02 50.08
N SER A 5 15.80 -26.51 50.90
CA SER A 5 15.52 -25.98 52.23
C SER A 5 14.66 -24.72 52.15
N LYS A 6 13.51 -24.70 52.84
CA LYS A 6 12.61 -23.54 52.96
C LYS A 6 13.25 -22.31 53.63
N PHE A 7 14.42 -22.47 54.27
CA PHE A 7 15.12 -21.42 55.01
C PHE A 7 16.34 -20.84 54.29
N LYS A 8 16.74 -21.41 53.13
CA LYS A 8 17.82 -20.84 52.31
C LYS A 8 17.27 -19.70 51.46
N ARG A 9 17.48 -18.45 51.91
CA ARG A 9 17.27 -17.26 51.08
C ARG A 9 18.41 -17.20 50.06
N GLN A 10 18.09 -17.35 48.77
CA GLN A 10 19.04 -17.07 47.69
C GLN A 10 18.93 -15.59 47.33
N GLN A 11 20.08 -14.92 47.21
CA GLN A 11 20.14 -13.59 46.61
C GLN A 11 19.86 -13.74 45.11
N ILE A 12 18.66 -13.37 44.69
CA ILE A 12 18.32 -13.23 43.28
C ILE A 12 18.93 -11.91 42.83
N LYS A 13 19.91 -11.96 41.92
CA LYS A 13 20.45 -10.74 41.31
C LYS A 13 19.37 -10.16 40.40
N PRO A 14 19.05 -8.86 40.50
CA PRO A 14 18.12 -8.23 39.58
C PRO A 14 18.68 -8.30 38.16
N GLU A 15 17.85 -8.72 37.21
CA GLU A 15 18.16 -8.66 35.78
C GLU A 15 17.92 -7.24 35.29
N PHE A 16 18.88 -6.69 34.54
CA PHE A 16 18.78 -5.36 33.95
C PHE A 16 18.84 -5.48 32.44
N GLU A 17 17.93 -4.77 31.75
CA GLU A 17 18.05 -4.56 30.32
C GLU A 17 19.21 -3.61 30.05
N VAL A 18 20.06 -3.95 29.09
CA VAL A 18 21.21 -3.15 28.67
C VAL A 18 21.27 -3.06 27.15
N TRP A 19 21.57 -1.87 26.65
CA TRP A 19 21.81 -1.63 25.23
C TRP A 19 23.31 -1.63 24.94
N TYR A 20 23.69 -2.26 23.83
CA TYR A 20 25.02 -2.14 23.27
C TYR A 20 25.02 -1.12 22.14
N THR A 21 26.12 -0.41 21.99
CA THR A 21 26.36 0.54 20.91
C THR A 21 27.63 0.15 20.17
N GLY A 22 27.75 0.56 18.92
CA GLY A 22 28.92 0.36 18.07
C GLY A 22 28.80 1.17 16.80
N LYS A 23 29.92 1.46 16.16
CA LYS A 23 30.00 2.21 14.90
C LYS A 23 30.36 1.23 13.79
N TYR A 24 29.43 1.03 12.85
CA TYR A 24 29.63 0.14 11.70
C TYR A 24 30.25 0.89 10.52
N ILE A 25 31.26 0.31 9.89
CA ILE A 25 31.89 0.87 8.69
C ILE A 25 31.15 0.34 7.46
N ILE A 26 30.45 1.24 6.76
CA ILE A 26 29.65 0.92 5.57
C ILE A 26 30.54 0.25 4.51
N GLY A 27 30.09 -0.89 3.99
CA GLY A 27 30.82 -1.64 2.95
C GLY A 27 31.90 -2.59 3.46
N THR A 28 31.99 -2.78 4.78
CA THR A 28 32.92 -3.74 5.40
C THR A 28 32.24 -4.48 6.54
N ASP A 29 32.82 -5.60 7.00
CA ASP A 29 32.31 -6.35 8.15
C ASP A 29 32.80 -5.81 9.52
N TYR A 30 33.45 -4.64 9.53
CA TYR A 30 34.06 -4.09 10.74
C TYR A 30 33.11 -3.17 11.52
N ILE A 31 33.06 -3.42 12.84
CA ILE A 31 32.44 -2.55 13.84
C ILE A 31 33.53 -2.10 14.81
N PHE A 32 33.59 -0.80 15.09
CA PHE A 32 34.49 -0.24 16.10
C PHE A 32 33.70 0.46 17.20
N ASP A 33 34.34 0.73 18.34
CA ASP A 33 33.70 1.36 19.51
C ASP A 33 32.48 0.57 20.03
N TYR A 34 32.56 -0.76 19.90
CA TYR A 34 31.57 -1.66 20.47
C TYR A 34 31.66 -1.66 22.00
N GLY A 35 30.53 -1.46 22.66
CA GLY A 35 30.46 -1.53 24.11
C GLY A 35 29.06 -1.34 24.66
N VAL A 36 28.95 -1.40 25.98
CA VAL A 36 27.70 -1.07 26.69
C VAL A 36 27.44 0.43 26.54
N LYS A 37 26.23 0.78 26.09
CA LYS A 37 25.83 2.19 25.92
C LYS A 37 25.88 2.91 27.26
N GLN A 38 26.57 4.05 27.29
CA GLN A 38 26.61 4.93 28.45
C GLN A 38 25.33 5.79 28.52
N ASN A 39 24.94 6.19 29.73
CA ASN A 39 23.77 7.04 29.98
C ASN A 39 22.46 6.50 29.38
N MET A 40 22.10 5.26 29.73
CA MET A 40 20.83 4.68 29.30
C MET A 40 19.66 5.31 30.06
N LEU A 41 18.67 5.83 29.32
CA LEU A 41 17.45 6.35 29.90
C LEU A 41 16.65 5.25 30.58
N ARG A 42 16.30 5.45 31.85
CA ARG A 42 15.53 4.49 32.65
C ARG A 42 14.36 5.22 33.34
N PRO A 43 13.13 4.70 33.25
CA PRO A 43 12.02 5.26 34.02
C PRO A 43 12.30 5.17 35.53
N LYS A 44 12.01 6.23 36.29
CA LYS A 44 12.15 6.23 37.76
C LYS A 44 11.31 5.15 38.44
N SER A 45 10.16 4.81 37.86
CA SER A 45 9.28 3.75 38.34
C SER A 45 9.85 2.34 38.16
N ASN A 46 10.74 2.15 37.18
CA ASN A 46 11.37 0.86 36.91
C ASN A 46 12.79 1.02 36.37
N LEU A 47 13.76 0.87 37.27
CA LEU A 47 15.18 0.96 36.94
C LEU A 47 15.73 -0.27 36.21
N THR A 48 15.01 -1.40 36.12
CA THR A 48 15.51 -2.59 35.40
C THR A 48 15.40 -2.43 33.89
N ARG A 49 14.37 -1.71 33.42
CA ARG A 49 14.07 -1.51 32.00
C ARG A 49 14.78 -0.29 31.42
N SER A 50 15.34 -0.41 30.22
CA SER A 50 16.03 0.71 29.55
C SER A 50 15.32 1.11 28.27
N VAL A 51 15.19 2.42 28.03
CA VAL A 51 14.54 2.94 26.83
C VAL A 51 15.51 2.90 25.65
N SER A 52 15.05 2.34 24.53
CA SER A 52 15.80 2.31 23.26
C SER A 52 16.05 3.72 22.74
N SER A 53 17.21 3.96 22.11
CA SER A 53 17.48 5.20 21.36
C SER A 53 16.58 5.35 20.13
N TYR A 54 16.13 4.23 19.58
CA TYR A 54 15.32 4.16 18.38
C TYR A 54 13.91 3.70 18.72
N ILE A 55 12.93 4.43 18.20
CA ILE A 55 11.52 4.13 18.38
C ILE A 55 11.02 3.65 17.03
N VAL A 56 10.73 2.35 16.96
CA VAL A 56 10.20 1.70 15.77
C VAL A 56 8.81 1.17 16.12
N TYR A 57 7.90 1.30 15.16
CA TYR A 57 6.57 0.71 15.21
C TYR A 57 6.35 -0.11 13.95
N THR A 58 5.97 -1.38 14.14
CA THR A 58 5.73 -2.32 13.05
C THR A 58 4.27 -2.74 13.11
N PRO A 59 3.38 -2.14 12.29
CA PRO A 59 1.99 -2.55 12.25
C PRO A 59 1.87 -3.97 11.69
N ASN A 60 0.92 -4.74 12.23
CA ASN A 60 0.53 -6.05 11.71
C ASN A 60 1.68 -7.06 11.55
N MET A 61 2.66 -7.04 12.46
CA MET A 61 3.76 -8.01 12.46
C MET A 61 3.24 -9.40 12.85
N TYR A 62 3.39 -10.36 11.94
CA TYR A 62 3.05 -11.76 12.18
C TYR A 62 4.29 -12.63 11.93
N ASN A 63 4.72 -13.39 12.94
CA ASN A 63 5.93 -14.23 12.87
C ASN A 63 7.17 -13.48 12.34
N MET A 64 7.44 -12.27 12.85
CA MET A 64 8.55 -11.39 12.41
C MET A 64 8.50 -10.98 10.93
N ASN A 65 7.36 -11.20 10.26
CA ASN A 65 7.13 -10.76 8.90
C ASN A 65 6.09 -9.64 8.90
N ASN A 66 6.39 -8.56 8.19
CA ASN A 66 5.50 -7.43 7.99
C ASN A 66 5.27 -7.25 6.48
N LYS A 67 4.01 -7.22 6.06
CA LYS A 67 3.66 -6.91 4.66
C LYS A 67 3.41 -5.43 4.50
N SER A 68 4.15 -4.82 3.57
CA SER A 68 3.93 -3.42 3.21
C SER A 68 2.58 -3.26 2.50
N LEU A 69 1.95 -2.09 2.66
CA LEU A 69 0.77 -1.74 1.87
C LEU A 69 1.08 -1.79 0.37
N VAL A 70 2.27 -1.29 -0.01
CA VAL A 70 2.74 -1.30 -1.41
C VAL A 70 2.89 -2.73 -1.91
N GLU A 71 3.48 -3.62 -1.11
CA GLU A 71 3.66 -5.03 -1.46
C GLU A 71 2.31 -5.72 -1.74
N ARG A 72 1.28 -5.39 -0.96
CA ARG A 72 -0.09 -5.90 -1.16
C ARG A 72 -0.73 -5.37 -2.45
N MET A 73 -0.31 -4.21 -2.94
CA MET A 73 -0.83 -3.60 -4.18
C MET A 73 -0.16 -4.14 -5.44
N MET A 74 1.11 -4.56 -5.37
CA MET A 74 1.89 -4.97 -6.54
C MET A 74 1.17 -5.97 -7.45
N PRO A 75 0.56 -7.07 -6.94
CA PRO A 75 -0.08 -8.04 -7.82
C PRO A 75 -1.21 -7.43 -8.67
N PHE A 76 -2.00 -6.51 -8.11
CA PHE A 76 -3.11 -5.87 -8.81
C PHE A 76 -2.61 -4.82 -9.80
N ALA A 77 -1.59 -4.04 -9.41
CA ALA A 77 -0.96 -3.05 -10.27
C ALA A 77 -0.31 -3.71 -11.50
N ASP A 78 0.40 -4.82 -11.31
CA ASP A 78 1.03 -5.58 -12.39
C ASP A 78 -0.02 -6.15 -13.35
N GLN A 79 -1.13 -6.67 -12.82
CA GLN A 79 -2.24 -7.15 -13.65
C GLN A 79 -2.90 -6.02 -14.45
N ILE A 80 -3.09 -4.84 -13.85
CA ILE A 80 -3.59 -3.66 -14.56
C ILE A 80 -2.67 -3.31 -15.74
N GLN A 81 -1.35 -3.28 -15.53
CA GLN A 81 -0.38 -3.00 -16.59
C GLN A 81 -0.44 -4.03 -17.71
N LEU A 82 -0.47 -5.33 -17.37
CA LEU A 82 -0.56 -6.40 -18.35
C LEU A 82 -1.87 -6.34 -19.15
N VAL A 83 -3.01 -6.13 -18.49
CA VAL A 83 -4.31 -5.99 -19.15
C VAL A 83 -4.31 -4.77 -20.07
N HIS A 84 -3.74 -3.64 -19.63
CA HIS A 84 -3.63 -2.44 -20.44
C HIS A 84 -2.80 -2.67 -21.71
N LEU A 85 -1.62 -3.31 -21.59
CA LEU A 85 -0.80 -3.68 -22.74
C LEU A 85 -1.54 -4.66 -23.66
N LYS A 86 -2.33 -5.58 -23.10
CA LYS A 86 -3.13 -6.52 -23.90
C LYS A 86 -4.24 -5.82 -24.67
N MET A 87 -4.90 -4.82 -24.06
CA MET A 87 -5.87 -3.97 -24.75
C MET A 87 -5.22 -3.22 -25.90
N GLN A 88 -4.04 -2.60 -25.68
CA GLN A 88 -3.29 -1.94 -26.74
C GLN A 88 -2.92 -2.90 -27.86
N GLN A 89 -2.45 -4.11 -27.53
CA GLN A 89 -2.14 -5.13 -28.52
C GLN A 89 -3.39 -5.53 -29.33
N LEU A 90 -4.53 -5.71 -28.67
CA LEU A 90 -5.78 -6.08 -29.32
C LEU A 90 -6.28 -4.97 -30.25
N ILE A 91 -6.20 -3.72 -29.81
CA ILE A 91 -6.52 -2.53 -30.62
C ILE A 91 -5.58 -2.44 -31.84
N ALA A 92 -4.27 -2.65 -31.66
CA ALA A 92 -3.31 -2.62 -32.75
C ALA A 92 -3.50 -3.76 -33.77
N LYS A 93 -3.95 -4.93 -33.31
CA LYS A 93 -4.31 -6.08 -34.16
C LYS A 93 -5.74 -6.01 -34.68
N THR A 94 -6.49 -4.95 -34.36
CA THR A 94 -7.88 -4.82 -34.79
C THR A 94 -7.93 -4.61 -36.29
N ARG A 95 -8.47 -5.61 -36.99
CA ARG A 95 -8.81 -5.47 -38.41
C ARG A 95 -10.07 -4.62 -38.54
N PRO A 96 -10.15 -3.75 -39.56
CA PRO A 96 -11.39 -3.06 -39.90
C PRO A 96 -12.54 -4.04 -40.09
N LYS A 97 -13.78 -3.60 -39.83
CA LYS A 97 -14.96 -4.36 -40.24
C LYS A 97 -14.93 -4.48 -41.76
N GLY A 98 -14.83 -5.70 -42.25
CA GLY A 98 -14.79 -5.98 -43.68
C GLY A 98 -15.91 -6.91 -44.10
N MET A 99 -15.91 -7.25 -45.38
CA MET A 99 -16.94 -8.07 -46.00
C MET A 99 -16.27 -9.27 -46.68
N ALA A 100 -16.89 -10.44 -46.53
CA ALA A 100 -16.53 -11.59 -47.33
C ALA A 100 -17.18 -11.43 -48.72
N ILE A 101 -16.35 -11.39 -49.75
CA ILE A 101 -16.74 -11.12 -51.14
C ILE A 101 -16.41 -12.36 -51.98
N GLU A 102 -17.42 -12.89 -52.65
CA GLU A 102 -17.28 -14.03 -53.56
C GLU A 102 -16.86 -13.53 -54.96
N LEU A 103 -15.64 -13.89 -55.38
CA LEU A 103 -15.04 -13.39 -56.62
C LEU A 103 -15.71 -13.97 -57.89
N GLY A 104 -16.37 -15.13 -57.79
CA GLY A 104 -17.10 -15.71 -58.92
C GLY A 104 -18.39 -14.94 -59.27
N SER A 105 -19.03 -14.34 -58.27
CA SER A 105 -20.27 -13.56 -58.40
C SER A 105 -20.04 -12.11 -58.80
N ILE A 106 -18.80 -11.61 -58.70
CA ILE A 106 -18.42 -10.28 -59.17
C ILE A 106 -17.58 -10.45 -60.45
N GLU A 107 -18.24 -10.64 -61.57
CA GLU A 107 -17.58 -10.66 -62.88
C GLU A 107 -16.81 -9.34 -63.11
N GLY A 108 -15.51 -9.44 -63.41
CA GLY A 108 -14.71 -8.33 -63.91
C GLY A 108 -13.66 -7.71 -62.96
N VAL A 109 -13.42 -8.26 -61.77
CA VAL A 109 -12.30 -7.80 -60.92
C VAL A 109 -11.03 -8.57 -61.29
N THR A 110 -10.42 -8.17 -62.40
CA THR A 110 -9.06 -8.58 -62.73
C THR A 110 -8.10 -7.86 -61.79
N LYS A 111 -7.12 -8.57 -61.21
CA LYS A 111 -5.92 -7.91 -60.64
C LYS A 111 -5.41 -6.95 -61.71
N GLY A 112 -4.97 -5.74 -61.37
CA GLY A 112 -4.48 -4.76 -62.35
C GLY A 112 -3.41 -5.31 -63.31
N ASP A 113 -2.82 -6.47 -62.96
CA ASP A 113 -1.77 -7.18 -63.70
C ASP A 113 -2.23 -8.52 -64.35
N GLY A 114 -3.52 -8.88 -64.34
CA GLY A 114 -4.03 -10.08 -65.03
C GLY A 114 -3.86 -11.44 -64.34
N ASN A 115 -3.20 -11.50 -63.18
CA ASN A 115 -2.94 -12.74 -62.42
C ASN A 115 -3.98 -13.00 -61.31
N THR A 116 -4.21 -14.27 -60.95
CA THR A 116 -5.03 -14.66 -59.79
C THR A 116 -4.30 -14.39 -58.47
N PHE A 117 -5.03 -14.02 -57.42
CA PHE A 117 -4.44 -13.86 -56.09
C PHE A 117 -3.85 -15.18 -55.58
N THR A 118 -2.63 -15.12 -55.05
CA THR A 118 -2.08 -16.26 -54.29
C THR A 118 -2.69 -16.30 -52.88
N PRO A 119 -2.74 -17.47 -52.21
CA PRO A 119 -3.29 -17.58 -50.86
C PRO A 119 -2.64 -16.62 -49.84
N LEU A 120 -1.33 -16.33 -50.00
CA LEU A 120 -0.60 -15.37 -49.16
C LEU A 120 -1.08 -13.93 -49.40
N GLU A 121 -1.30 -13.55 -50.66
CA GLU A 121 -1.82 -12.21 -51.00
C GLU A 121 -3.26 -12.01 -50.53
N ILE A 122 -4.09 -13.07 -50.53
CA ILE A 122 -5.46 -13.00 -49.98
C ILE A 122 -5.40 -12.77 -48.47
N GLN A 123 -4.45 -13.40 -47.78
CA GLN A 123 -4.24 -13.18 -46.35
C GLN A 123 -3.76 -11.75 -46.06
N ASP A 124 -2.83 -11.21 -46.86
CA ASP A 124 -2.36 -9.82 -46.71
C ASP A 124 -3.49 -8.81 -46.93
N VAL A 125 -4.32 -9.02 -47.95
CA VAL A 125 -5.49 -8.20 -48.23
C VAL A 125 -6.51 -8.29 -47.10
N TYR A 126 -6.74 -9.49 -46.55
CA TYR A 126 -7.62 -9.70 -45.40
C TYR A 126 -7.06 -9.04 -44.12
N GLU A 127 -5.75 -9.08 -43.91
CA GLU A 127 -5.09 -8.43 -42.78
C GLU A 127 -5.15 -6.90 -42.85
N GLN A 128 -5.02 -6.31 -44.03
CA GLN A 128 -5.03 -4.87 -44.22
C GLN A 128 -6.44 -4.28 -44.29
N THR A 129 -7.35 -4.94 -45.00
CA THR A 129 -8.68 -4.38 -45.34
C THR A 129 -9.82 -4.99 -44.53
N GLY A 130 -9.59 -6.15 -43.88
CA GLY A 130 -10.65 -6.94 -43.25
C GLY A 130 -11.56 -7.66 -44.24
N ASN A 131 -11.38 -7.47 -45.55
CA ASN A 131 -12.17 -8.10 -46.61
C ASN A 131 -11.61 -9.46 -46.97
N LEU A 132 -12.47 -10.47 -47.06
CA LEU A 132 -12.07 -11.83 -47.43
C LEU A 132 -12.56 -12.11 -48.85
N TYR A 133 -11.62 -12.33 -49.77
CA TYR A 133 -11.94 -12.73 -51.13
C TYR A 133 -11.89 -14.26 -51.25
N PHE A 134 -12.99 -14.88 -51.68
CA PHE A 134 -13.07 -16.34 -51.84
C PHE A 134 -13.81 -16.73 -53.13
N ARG A 135 -13.66 -17.99 -53.57
CA ARG A 135 -14.33 -18.54 -54.76
C ARG A 135 -15.07 -19.81 -54.35
N VAL A 136 -16.33 -19.94 -54.77
CA VAL A 136 -17.21 -21.09 -54.41
C VAL A 136 -17.13 -22.24 -55.41
N LEU A 137 -16.61 -21.97 -56.61
CA LEU A 137 -16.42 -22.96 -57.67
C LEU A 137 -15.13 -23.74 -57.45
N ASP A 138 -15.24 -25.07 -57.37
CA ASP A 138 -14.10 -25.99 -57.45
C ASP A 138 -13.54 -26.03 -58.88
N ASP A 139 -12.30 -26.50 -59.06
CA ASP A 139 -11.62 -26.59 -60.37
C ASP A 139 -12.40 -27.46 -61.40
N GLY A 140 -13.36 -28.27 -60.91
CA GLY A 140 -14.29 -29.07 -61.71
C GLY A 140 -15.66 -28.43 -61.98
N GLY A 141 -15.89 -27.17 -61.61
CA GLY A 141 -17.13 -26.42 -61.90
C GLY A 141 -18.33 -26.76 -61.02
N ALA A 142 -18.16 -27.59 -59.98
CA ALA A 142 -19.20 -27.86 -59.00
C ALA A 142 -19.26 -26.74 -57.95
N ALA A 143 -20.46 -26.22 -57.67
CA ALA A 143 -20.65 -25.18 -56.66
C ALA A 143 -20.65 -25.77 -55.25
N THR A 144 -19.73 -25.31 -54.41
CA THR A 144 -19.61 -25.72 -53.01
C THR A 144 -20.45 -24.83 -52.10
N GLY A 145 -21.78 -25.04 -52.08
CA GLY A 145 -22.70 -24.38 -51.14
C GLY A 145 -23.45 -23.16 -51.69
N SER A 146 -24.31 -22.55 -50.85
CA SER A 146 -25.17 -21.41 -51.23
C SER A 146 -24.37 -20.11 -51.38
N PRO A 147 -24.31 -19.50 -52.58
CA PRO A 147 -23.55 -18.29 -52.80
C PRO A 147 -24.31 -17.10 -52.18
N ARG A 148 -23.83 -16.63 -51.03
CA ARG A 148 -24.12 -15.26 -50.58
C ARG A 148 -22.96 -14.39 -51.07
N PRO A 149 -23.15 -13.55 -52.11
CA PRO A 149 -22.05 -12.83 -52.76
C PRO A 149 -21.27 -11.89 -51.83
N VAL A 150 -21.96 -11.37 -50.82
CA VAL A 150 -21.43 -10.44 -49.84
C VAL A 150 -21.96 -10.80 -48.46
N GLN A 151 -21.07 -10.95 -47.48
CA GLN A 151 -21.42 -11.16 -46.07
C GLN A 151 -20.60 -10.23 -45.18
N GLU A 152 -21.25 -9.54 -44.24
CA GLU A 152 -20.52 -8.74 -43.25
C GLU A 152 -19.75 -9.67 -42.31
N LEU A 153 -18.45 -9.43 -42.19
CA LEU A 153 -17.64 -10.08 -41.16
C LEU A 153 -17.74 -9.23 -39.90
N SER A 154 -18.37 -9.81 -38.88
CA SER A 154 -18.33 -9.29 -37.52
C SER A 154 -16.85 -9.13 -37.11
N GLY A 155 -16.39 -7.88 -36.96
CA GLY A 155 -15.07 -7.59 -36.40
C GLY A 155 -15.01 -8.11 -34.97
N GLY A 156 -14.44 -9.31 -34.80
CA GLY A 156 -14.56 -10.17 -33.61
C GLY A 156 -13.85 -9.70 -32.34
N ILE A 157 -13.86 -8.40 -32.05
CA ILE A 157 -13.01 -7.79 -31.02
C ILE A 157 -13.81 -7.21 -29.85
N GLY A 158 -15.09 -6.93 -30.06
CA GLY A 158 -15.96 -6.37 -29.02
C GLY A 158 -15.99 -7.19 -27.72
N GLY A 159 -16.11 -8.53 -27.83
CA GLY A 159 -16.17 -9.42 -26.67
C GLY A 159 -14.84 -9.47 -25.89
N ALA A 160 -13.73 -9.73 -26.59
CA ALA A 160 -12.42 -9.81 -25.95
C ALA A 160 -11.99 -8.47 -25.31
N LEU A 161 -12.33 -7.34 -25.93
CA LEU A 161 -12.06 -6.03 -25.36
C LEU A 161 -12.91 -5.77 -24.11
N GLN A 162 -14.18 -6.16 -24.11
CA GLN A 162 -15.06 -6.05 -22.93
C GLN A 162 -14.56 -6.89 -21.77
N GLU A 163 -14.10 -8.12 -22.02
CA GLU A 163 -13.50 -8.98 -20.98
C GLU A 163 -12.25 -8.35 -20.36
N LEU A 164 -11.38 -7.75 -21.18
CA LEU A 164 -10.21 -7.03 -20.69
C LEU A 164 -10.59 -5.79 -19.87
N ILE A 165 -11.62 -5.05 -20.26
CA ILE A 165 -12.12 -3.90 -19.48
C ILE A 165 -12.68 -4.36 -18.13
N LEU A 166 -13.39 -5.49 -18.09
CA LEU A 166 -13.89 -6.08 -16.84
C LEU A 166 -12.74 -6.50 -15.92
N ALA A 167 -11.72 -7.16 -16.48
CA ALA A 167 -10.51 -7.54 -15.73
C ALA A 167 -9.76 -6.32 -15.20
N TYR A 168 -9.66 -5.24 -15.98
CA TYR A 168 -9.07 -3.97 -15.55
C TYR A 168 -9.83 -3.39 -14.34
N ARG A 169 -11.16 -3.27 -14.45
CA ARG A 169 -12.01 -2.73 -13.37
C ARG A 169 -11.92 -3.56 -12.10
N TYR A 170 -11.99 -4.89 -12.22
CA TYR A 170 -11.83 -5.79 -11.08
C TYR A 170 -10.53 -5.54 -10.31
N ASN A 171 -9.40 -5.43 -11.02
CA ASN A 171 -8.11 -5.19 -10.36
C ASN A 171 -8.03 -3.78 -9.76
N LEU A 172 -8.65 -2.77 -10.39
CA LEU A 172 -8.74 -1.42 -9.84
C LEU A 172 -9.55 -1.38 -8.54
N ASP A 173 -10.69 -2.10 -8.51
CA ASP A 173 -11.53 -2.21 -7.32
C ASP A 173 -10.78 -2.93 -6.19
N ARG A 174 -10.05 -4.00 -6.49
CA ARG A 174 -9.18 -4.66 -5.51
C ARG A 174 -8.07 -3.77 -4.98
N LEU A 175 -7.49 -2.92 -5.83
CA LEU A 175 -6.48 -1.94 -5.40
C LEU A 175 -7.09 -0.90 -4.45
N ARG A 176 -8.31 -0.43 -4.72
CA ARG A 176 -9.06 0.47 -3.84
C ARG A 176 -9.40 -0.19 -2.49
N GLU A 177 -9.85 -1.44 -2.50
CA GLU A 177 -10.11 -2.20 -1.28
C GLU A 177 -8.85 -2.38 -0.41
N VAL A 178 -7.71 -2.68 -1.03
CA VAL A 178 -6.44 -2.88 -0.31
C VAL A 178 -5.91 -1.58 0.27
N THR A 179 -6.01 -0.48 -0.47
CA THR A 179 -5.56 0.86 -0.02
C THR A 179 -6.52 1.50 0.97
N GLY A 180 -7.79 1.10 0.97
CA GLY A 180 -8.85 1.75 1.74
C GLY A 180 -9.20 3.14 1.22
N ILE A 181 -8.75 3.53 0.03
CA ILE A 181 -9.09 4.79 -0.62
C ILE A 181 -10.38 4.56 -1.39
N ASN A 182 -11.48 5.13 -0.89
CA ASN A 182 -12.78 5.10 -1.56
C ASN A 182 -12.99 6.40 -2.36
N GLU A 183 -13.90 6.39 -3.33
CA GLU A 183 -14.23 7.52 -4.23
C GLU A 183 -14.60 8.79 -3.45
N VAL A 184 -15.21 8.63 -2.27
CA VAL A 184 -15.54 9.73 -1.34
C VAL A 184 -14.28 10.43 -0.80
N ARG A 185 -13.19 9.69 -0.60
CA ARG A 185 -11.89 10.21 -0.13
C ARG A 185 -11.01 10.72 -1.28
N GLU A 186 -11.25 10.26 -2.52
CA GLU A 186 -10.60 10.77 -3.73
C GLU A 186 -11.04 12.20 -4.10
N GLY A 187 -11.91 12.84 -3.31
CA GLY A 187 -12.41 14.19 -3.58
C GLY A 187 -13.41 14.26 -4.74
N SER A 188 -13.83 13.10 -5.26
CA SER A 188 -14.93 13.02 -6.22
C SER A 188 -16.20 13.46 -5.49
N ALA A 189 -16.87 14.48 -6.03
CA ALA A 189 -18.10 14.99 -5.43
C ALA A 189 -19.06 13.80 -5.18
N PRO A 190 -19.46 13.55 -3.92
CA PRO A 190 -20.34 12.41 -3.63
C PRO A 190 -21.61 12.58 -4.46
N ASN A 191 -22.02 11.49 -5.12
CA ASN A 191 -23.27 11.50 -5.89
C ASN A 191 -24.39 12.02 -4.96
N LYS A 192 -25.09 13.08 -5.40
CA LYS A 192 -26.11 13.80 -4.61
C LYS A 192 -27.26 12.87 -4.18
N GLU A 193 -27.40 11.73 -4.85
CA GLU A 193 -28.41 10.70 -4.56
C GLU A 193 -27.90 9.58 -3.63
N SER A 194 -26.61 9.53 -3.31
CA SER A 194 -26.09 8.52 -2.40
C SER A 194 -26.57 8.81 -0.97
N LEU A 195 -27.25 7.84 -0.36
CA LEU A 195 -27.67 7.88 1.03
C LEU A 195 -26.49 8.22 1.95
N VAL A 196 -26.69 9.18 2.86
CA VAL A 196 -25.69 9.63 3.84
C VAL A 196 -25.14 8.45 4.66
N GLY A 197 -25.97 7.44 4.93
CA GLY A 197 -25.54 6.22 5.62
C GLY A 197 -24.50 5.40 4.85
N VAL A 198 -24.63 5.29 3.52
CA VAL A 198 -23.67 4.57 2.67
C VAL A 198 -22.33 5.31 2.61
N GLN A 199 -22.37 6.65 2.56
CA GLN A 199 -21.17 7.49 2.58
C GLN A 199 -20.42 7.37 3.92
N LYS A 200 -21.15 7.37 5.05
CA LYS A 200 -20.55 7.14 6.37
C LYS A 200 -19.93 5.76 6.50
N MET A 201 -20.61 4.70 6.04
CA MET A 201 -20.04 3.35 6.03
C MET A 201 -18.76 3.25 5.17
N ALA A 202 -18.75 3.92 4.02
CA ALA A 202 -17.58 4.02 3.15
C ALA A 202 -16.40 4.74 3.83
N LEU A 203 -16.65 5.84 4.55
CA LEU A 203 -15.63 6.55 5.33
C LEU A 203 -15.11 5.70 6.50
N LEU A 204 -15.99 5.02 7.23
CA LEU A 204 -15.62 4.11 8.32
C LEU A 204 -14.74 2.95 7.83
N ALA A 205 -15.05 2.37 6.67
CA ALA A 205 -14.22 1.34 6.05
C ALA A 205 -12.82 1.88 5.70
N SER A 206 -12.74 3.10 5.18
CA SER A 206 -11.47 3.80 4.89
C SER A 206 -10.67 4.08 6.16
N ASN A 207 -11.33 4.53 7.22
CA ASN A 207 -10.70 4.78 8.52
C ASN A 207 -10.15 3.50 9.12
N ASN A 208 -10.90 2.39 9.07
CA ASN A 208 -10.40 1.09 9.52
C ASN A 208 -9.18 0.62 8.71
N ALA A 209 -9.22 0.80 7.38
CA ALA A 209 -8.11 0.47 6.50
C ALA A 209 -6.86 1.34 6.72
N THR A 210 -7.00 2.58 7.22
CA THR A 210 -5.85 3.49 7.47
C THR A 210 -5.51 3.65 8.96
N ARG A 211 -6.26 2.99 9.85
CA ARG A 211 -6.11 3.07 11.31
C ARG A 211 -4.69 2.77 11.78
N PHE A 212 -4.06 1.75 11.20
CA PHE A 212 -2.71 1.35 11.58
C PHE A 212 -1.66 2.45 11.36
N ILE A 213 -1.89 3.38 10.43
CA ILE A 213 -1.01 4.53 10.17
C ILE A 213 -1.16 5.54 11.31
N ASN A 214 -2.40 5.82 11.71
CA ASN A 214 -2.68 6.71 12.84
C ASN A 214 -2.15 6.10 14.14
N ASP A 215 -2.43 4.82 14.40
CA ASP A 215 -1.90 4.11 15.57
C ASP A 215 -0.37 4.14 15.60
N ALA A 216 0.29 3.99 14.44
CA ALA A 216 1.74 4.12 14.32
C ALA A 216 2.22 5.51 14.72
N TYR A 217 1.57 6.55 14.18
CA TYR A 217 1.90 7.94 14.46
C TYR A 217 1.75 8.25 15.96
N VAL A 218 0.60 7.91 16.56
CA VAL A 218 0.33 8.12 17.98
C VAL A 218 1.34 7.34 18.84
N ASN A 219 1.57 6.06 18.55
CA ASN A 219 2.51 5.25 19.32
C ASN A 219 3.96 5.79 19.28
N ILE A 220 4.43 6.18 18.09
CA ILE A 220 5.77 6.75 17.93
C ILE A 220 5.84 8.09 18.65
N MET A 221 4.84 8.96 18.48
CA MET A 221 4.78 10.26 19.15
C MET A 221 4.84 10.11 20.67
N GLU A 222 3.95 9.29 21.26
CA GLU A 222 3.89 9.05 22.71
C GLU A 222 5.22 8.55 23.26
N ARG A 223 5.82 7.53 22.62
CA ARG A 223 7.09 6.95 23.05
C ARG A 223 8.25 7.94 22.92
N THR A 224 8.22 8.78 21.89
CA THR A 224 9.25 9.80 21.65
C THR A 224 9.14 10.90 22.69
N ALA A 225 7.93 11.41 22.93
CA ALA A 225 7.67 12.38 23.97
C ALA A 225 8.07 11.86 25.35
N PHE A 226 7.74 10.60 25.66
CA PHE A 226 8.14 9.94 26.90
C PHE A 226 9.67 9.85 27.05
N SER A 227 10.37 9.39 26.02
CA SER A 227 11.83 9.30 26.02
C SER A 227 12.49 10.68 26.15
N ALA A 228 11.99 11.69 25.46
CA ALA A 228 12.48 13.06 25.54
C ALA A 228 12.28 13.64 26.95
N SER A 229 11.13 13.36 27.56
CA SER A 229 10.80 13.82 28.92
C SER A 229 11.73 13.20 29.96
N LEU A 230 12.02 11.89 29.85
CA LEU A 230 13.01 11.24 30.71
C LEU A 230 14.41 11.83 30.55
N ALA A 231 14.84 12.08 29.31
CA ALA A 231 16.14 12.71 29.05
C ALA A 231 16.25 14.10 29.67
N LEU A 232 15.17 14.88 29.60
CA LEU A 232 15.10 16.22 30.17
C LEU A 232 15.17 16.18 31.71
N GLN A 233 14.49 15.21 32.34
CA GLN A 233 14.59 15.00 33.79
C GLN A 233 15.99 14.62 34.24
N ASP A 234 16.65 13.69 33.53
CA ASP A 234 18.04 13.31 33.84
C ASP A 234 18.97 14.52 33.67
N LEU A 235 18.79 15.33 32.63
CA LEU A 235 19.59 16.52 32.39
C LEU A 235 19.55 17.52 33.55
N VAL A 236 18.38 17.71 34.16
CA VAL A 236 18.24 18.61 35.32
C VAL A 236 18.90 18.05 36.58
N GLN A 237 18.94 16.72 36.75
CA GLN A 237 19.68 16.10 37.86
C GLN A 237 21.20 16.25 37.72
N TYR A 238 21.73 16.21 36.49
CA TYR A 238 23.15 16.41 36.21
C TYR A 238 23.48 17.89 35.96
N LYS A 239 23.84 18.60 37.05
CA LYS A 239 24.12 20.05 37.12
C LYS A 239 25.00 20.67 36.01
N GLY A 240 25.79 19.89 35.28
CA GLY A 240 26.72 20.38 34.26
C GLY A 240 26.06 20.87 32.97
N ALA A 241 24.94 20.28 32.54
CA ALA A 241 24.27 20.61 31.28
C ALA A 241 23.16 21.66 31.42
N TYR A 242 22.73 21.95 32.66
CA TYR A 242 21.64 22.88 32.97
C TYR A 242 21.85 24.28 32.35
N LYS A 243 23.08 24.83 32.41
CA LYS A 243 23.37 26.18 31.92
C LYS A 243 23.16 26.37 30.41
N GLY A 244 23.53 25.41 29.57
CA GLY A 244 23.39 25.54 28.11
C GLY A 244 21.93 25.54 27.63
N TYR A 245 21.03 24.93 28.41
CA TYR A 245 19.60 24.90 28.11
C TYR A 245 18.84 26.10 28.68
N VAL A 246 19.36 26.75 29.74
CA VAL A 246 18.80 28.00 30.28
C VAL A 246 18.73 29.07 29.20
N ASP A 247 19.76 29.19 28.38
CA ASP A 247 19.82 30.18 27.30
C ASP A 247 18.80 29.88 26.17
N ALA A 248 18.45 28.61 25.97
CA ALA A 248 17.58 28.18 24.87
C ALA A 248 16.07 28.13 25.23
N ILE A 249 15.74 27.74 26.47
CA ILE A 249 14.35 27.47 26.91
C ILE A 249 13.84 28.56 27.88
N GLY A 250 14.76 29.30 28.50
CA GLY A 250 14.47 30.33 29.50
C GLY A 250 14.47 29.80 30.94
N GLU A 251 14.97 30.64 31.86
CA GLU A 251 15.20 30.29 33.27
C GLU A 251 13.90 29.91 34.01
N THR A 252 12.78 30.56 33.69
CA THR A 252 11.48 30.33 34.34
C THR A 252 10.94 28.94 34.05
N THR A 253 11.04 28.47 32.81
CA THR A 253 10.59 27.14 32.37
C THR A 253 11.46 26.04 32.99
N LEU A 254 12.77 26.26 33.08
CA LEU A 254 13.70 25.32 33.70
C LEU A 254 13.54 25.21 35.22
N LYS A 255 13.13 26.28 35.90
CA LYS A 255 12.75 26.22 37.32
C LYS A 255 11.51 25.36 37.55
N VAL A 256 10.52 25.40 36.66
CA VAL A 256 9.34 24.51 36.74
C VAL A 256 9.76 23.04 36.62
N VAL A 257 10.70 22.74 35.73
CA VAL A 257 11.23 21.38 35.57
C VAL A 257 12.05 20.94 36.79
N ASP A 258 12.87 21.82 37.38
CA ASP A 258 13.65 21.53 38.60
C ASP A 258 12.75 21.26 39.82
N ILE A 259 11.62 21.95 39.93
CA ILE A 259 10.59 21.65 40.95
C ILE A 259 9.94 20.27 40.69
N GLY A 260 9.77 19.89 39.42
CA GLY A 260 9.25 18.58 39.01
C GLY A 260 10.22 17.41 39.11
N LYS A 261 11.46 17.60 39.61
CA LYS A 261 12.51 16.57 39.63
C LYS A 261 12.16 15.32 40.45
N ASP A 262 11.36 15.49 41.51
CA ASP A 262 10.95 14.40 42.42
C ASP A 262 9.64 13.75 41.98
N VAL A 263 9.03 14.27 40.92
CA VAL A 263 7.73 13.86 40.40
C VAL A 263 7.97 12.90 39.23
N THR A 264 7.39 11.70 39.29
CA THR A 264 7.48 10.78 38.16
C THR A 264 6.56 11.25 37.03
N LEU A 265 6.88 10.92 35.76
CA LEU A 265 5.99 11.22 34.62
C LEU A 265 4.56 10.64 34.81
N HIS A 266 4.42 9.60 35.65
CA HIS A 266 3.13 9.06 36.08
C HIS A 266 2.32 10.03 36.96
N ASP A 267 3.00 10.82 37.80
CA ASP A 267 2.37 11.77 38.73
C ASP A 267 1.89 13.05 38.02
N PHE A 268 2.48 13.39 36.87
CA PHE A 268 2.02 14.51 36.03
C PHE A 268 0.79 14.18 35.18
N GLY A 269 0.35 12.92 35.09
CA GLY A 269 -0.85 12.56 34.35
C GLY A 269 -0.83 12.96 32.86
N ILE A 270 0.34 13.26 32.29
CA ILE A 270 0.48 13.64 30.88
C ILE A 270 0.29 12.37 30.04
N LYS A 271 -0.98 12.07 29.75
CA LYS A 271 -1.36 11.21 28.64
C LYS A 271 -1.22 12.07 27.38
N VAL A 272 -0.21 11.81 26.56
CA VAL A 272 -0.16 12.37 25.20
C VAL A 272 -1.17 11.61 24.37
N GLN A 273 -2.46 11.86 24.59
CA GLN A 273 -3.51 11.34 23.72
C GLN A 273 -3.56 12.22 22.48
N ALA A 274 -3.59 11.60 21.30
CA ALA A 274 -4.06 12.29 20.11
C ALA A 274 -5.46 12.84 20.40
N LEU A 275 -5.72 14.09 19.98
CA LEU A 275 -7.02 14.72 20.15
C LEU A 275 -8.11 13.78 19.57
N PRO A 276 -9.20 13.52 20.32
CA PRO A 276 -10.28 12.67 19.84
C PRO A 276 -10.91 13.29 18.58
N ASP A 277 -11.26 12.42 17.64
CA ASP A 277 -12.00 12.78 16.42
C ASP A 277 -13.38 13.36 16.78
N GLU A 278 -14.03 14.08 15.85
CA GLU A 278 -15.38 14.65 16.06
C GLU A 278 -16.41 13.57 16.44
N GLU A 279 -16.28 12.34 15.94
CA GLU A 279 -17.15 11.22 16.32
C GLU A 279 -16.89 10.73 17.75
N GLU A 280 -15.63 10.64 18.18
CA GLU A 280 -15.28 10.28 19.57
C GLU A 280 -15.71 11.40 20.54
N LYS A 281 -15.60 12.67 20.12
CA LYS A 281 -16.17 13.79 20.88
C LYS A 281 -17.68 13.66 21.04
N GLN A 282 -18.42 13.33 19.99
CA GLN A 282 -19.87 13.13 20.07
C GLN A 282 -20.26 11.95 20.98
N MET A 283 -19.50 10.85 20.95
CA MET A 283 -19.71 9.73 21.88
C MET A 283 -19.40 10.11 23.33
N ILE A 284 -18.36 10.91 23.57
CA ILE A 284 -18.03 11.39 24.91
C ILE A 284 -19.11 12.38 25.38
N GLU A 285 -19.59 13.27 24.51
CA GLU A 285 -20.68 14.22 24.80
C GLU A 285 -22.03 13.52 25.05
N GLN A 286 -22.30 12.37 24.45
CA GLN A 286 -23.49 11.56 24.77
C GLN A 286 -23.38 10.79 26.09
N ASN A 287 -22.16 10.58 26.60
CA ASN A 287 -21.90 9.86 27.85
C ASN A 287 -21.62 10.80 29.05
N ILE A 288 -21.76 12.12 28.85
CA ILE A 288 -21.74 13.16 29.90
C ILE A 288 -23.18 13.63 30.13
#